data_AF-A0A9Q0LG22-F1
#
_entry.id   AF-A0A9Q0LG22-F1
#
_cell.length_a   1.000
_cell.length_b   1.000
_cell.length_c   1.000
_cell.angle_alpha   90.00
_cell.angle_beta   90.00
_cell.angle_gamma   90.00
#
_symmetry.space_group_name_H-M   'P 1'
#
loop_
_entity.id
_entity.type
_entity.pdbx_description
1 polymer ?
#
loop_
_entity_poly.entity_id
_entity_poly.type
_entity_poly.pdbx_seq_one_letter_code
_entity_poly.pdbx_strand_id
1 'polypeptide(L)'
;MKLINFIQNILKIFESLDSKIISIVIILFTIFIIFLTQSSFPFSDQNEHNITDFHFYDNLIQYENPYLNQTEYDLRFFHSENYGKQPIITQKIKSENEINYQIQYYSFALDTPNFLDEKSFDLFIQLESERYNQTIDKKEKKIYYNYTQVMEGNISFSQNRKFRKIPECNPVVELSSFKNPFITKPRHFQKLVLGNTRWAEQFQHWIDRCAPVLLQIRPMIKDQGWTIVTTKPRDPIIYKFWEFVKKDFNVSVEFTRNMHSYKVDNLLFPCNLPWDNMRKFPEVKNFLLKSILGNESWESFQDHDPQNIVYMPRVNNYNKRDVLNDQQIRDYLQNRFGDKLKIFTHKNFTDFKDLVRFFSSAKVVIGLHGGAFYNILYSLSHPIIIEFHKKEYFKADASIFWICHTNGYEYWRDYADSYENGFLIPLNRVEQILNAALHENYTSG
;
A
#
# COMPACT_ATOMS: atom_id res chain seq x y z
N MET A 1 -33.69 22.17 -38.97
CA MET A 1 -34.95 22.85 -38.56
C MET A 1 -35.93 21.94 -37.82
N LYS A 2 -36.28 20.73 -38.30
CA LYS A 2 -37.29 19.86 -37.66
C LYS A 2 -36.95 19.38 -36.23
N LEU A 3 -35.68 19.09 -35.94
CA LEU A 3 -35.24 18.64 -34.61
C LEU A 3 -35.27 19.76 -33.56
N ILE A 4 -34.97 21.00 -33.97
CA ILE A 4 -34.95 22.16 -33.06
C ILE A 4 -36.38 22.53 -32.66
N ASN A 5 -37.33 22.54 -33.60
CA ASN A 5 -38.74 22.75 -33.29
C ASN A 5 -39.33 21.63 -32.42
N PHE A 6 -38.87 20.39 -32.61
CA PHE A 6 -39.28 19.27 -31.78
C PHE A 6 -38.80 19.43 -30.33
N ILE A 7 -37.54 19.83 -30.13
CA ILE A 7 -36.96 20.05 -28.81
C ILE A 7 -37.62 21.24 -28.09
N GLN A 8 -37.89 22.34 -28.81
CA GLN A 8 -38.55 23.51 -28.23
C GLN A 8 -40.00 23.23 -27.81
N ASN A 9 -40.72 22.37 -28.54
CA ASN A 9 -42.07 21.96 -28.14
C ASN A 9 -42.05 21.03 -26.92
N ILE A 10 -41.04 20.17 -26.79
CA ILE A 10 -40.88 19.34 -25.59
C ILE A 10 -40.56 20.19 -24.36
N LEU A 11 -39.69 21.20 -24.49
CA LEU A 11 -39.34 22.08 -23.37
C LEU A 11 -40.52 22.91 -22.85
N LYS A 12 -41.40 23.38 -23.73
CA LYS A 12 -42.64 24.06 -23.34
C LYS A 12 -43.63 23.17 -22.59
N ILE A 13 -43.61 21.86 -22.85
CA ILE A 13 -44.44 20.89 -22.12
C ILE A 13 -43.86 20.64 -20.72
N PHE A 14 -42.53 20.72 -20.56
CA PHE A 14 -41.88 20.59 -19.25
C PHE A 14 -42.07 21.82 -18.35
N GLU A 15 -42.24 23.03 -18.90
CA GLU A 15 -42.48 24.25 -18.13
C GLU A 15 -43.86 24.31 -17.45
N SER A 16 -44.83 23.51 -17.90
CA SER A 16 -46.20 23.49 -17.34
C SER A 16 -46.50 22.32 -16.40
N LEU A 17 -45.52 21.46 -16.13
CA LEU A 17 -45.69 20.26 -15.31
C LEU A 17 -45.16 20.46 -13.89
N ASP A 18 -45.84 19.86 -12.91
CA ASP A 18 -45.37 19.80 -11.53
C ASP A 18 -44.03 19.04 -11.44
N SER A 19 -43.09 19.57 -10.67
CA SER A 19 -41.77 19.03 -10.37
C SER A 19 -41.72 17.52 -10.07
N LYS A 20 -42.76 16.94 -9.46
CA LYS A 20 -42.84 15.49 -9.19
C LYS A 20 -43.13 14.65 -10.44
N ILE A 21 -43.88 15.18 -11.40
CA ILE A 21 -44.23 14.49 -12.66
C ILE A 21 -43.03 14.51 -13.62
N ILE A 22 -42.28 15.60 -13.64
CA ILE A 22 -41.05 15.73 -14.43
C ILE A 22 -40.04 14.64 -14.06
N SER A 23 -39.92 14.34 -12.76
CA SER A 23 -39.02 13.30 -12.25
C SER A 23 -39.41 11.90 -12.72
N ILE A 24 -40.71 11.60 -12.82
CA ILE A 24 -41.21 10.30 -13.29
C ILE A 24 -40.99 10.12 -14.80
N VAL A 25 -41.20 11.16 -15.60
CA VAL A 25 -41.00 11.13 -17.06
C VAL A 25 -39.52 10.91 -17.41
N ILE A 26 -38.60 11.53 -16.66
CA ILE A 26 -37.15 11.33 -16.83
C ILE A 26 -36.75 9.89 -16.50
N ILE A 27 -37.31 9.30 -15.45
CA ILE A 27 -37.04 7.89 -15.07
C ILE A 27 -37.52 6.92 -16.17
N LEU A 28 -38.74 7.13 -16.70
CA LEU A 28 -39.30 6.26 -17.75
C LEU A 28 -38.57 6.36 -19.10
N PHE A 29 -38.14 7.57 -19.49
CA PHE A 29 -37.33 7.75 -20.70
C PHE A 29 -35.94 7.10 -20.58
N THR A 30 -35.39 7.09 -19.37
CA THR A 30 -34.10 6.44 -19.08
C THR A 30 -34.21 4.90 -19.16
N ILE A 31 -35.32 4.31 -18.67
CA ILE A 31 -35.60 2.88 -18.79
C ILE A 31 -35.78 2.46 -20.26
N PHE A 32 -36.45 3.27 -21.07
CA PHE A 32 -36.69 2.98 -22.49
C PHE A 32 -35.40 2.91 -23.33
N ILE A 33 -34.44 3.80 -23.07
CA ILE A 33 -33.14 3.77 -23.77
C ILE A 33 -32.31 2.55 -23.36
N ILE A 34 -32.38 2.12 -22.10
CA ILE A 34 -31.71 0.90 -21.64
C ILE A 34 -32.23 -0.33 -22.41
N PHE A 35 -33.53 -0.38 -22.68
CA PHE A 35 -34.20 -1.50 -23.37
C PHE A 35 -33.80 -1.65 -24.85
N LEU A 36 -33.53 -0.55 -25.56
CA LEU A 36 -33.13 -0.58 -26.98
C LEU A 36 -31.70 -1.09 -27.21
N THR A 37 -30.92 -1.31 -26.14
CA THR A 37 -29.50 -1.69 -26.25
C THR A 37 -29.22 -3.17 -25.97
N GLN A 38 -30.24 -4.03 -25.84
CA GLN A 38 -30.05 -5.44 -25.42
C GLN A 38 -30.46 -6.54 -26.42
N SER A 39 -30.71 -6.25 -27.69
CA SER A 39 -30.93 -7.28 -28.73
C SER A 39 -30.20 -6.84 -30.02
N SER A 40 -29.25 -7.57 -30.64
CA SER A 40 -29.32 -8.96 -31.12
C SER A 40 -27.94 -9.45 -31.67
N PHE A 41 -27.51 -10.67 -31.27
CA PHE A 41 -26.97 -11.85 -32.02
C PHE A 41 -25.81 -11.79 -33.09
N PRO A 42 -25.17 -12.94 -33.48
CA PRO A 42 -23.71 -13.11 -33.67
C PRO A 42 -23.32 -13.67 -35.06
N PHE A 43 -22.02 -13.95 -35.32
CA PHE A 43 -21.48 -15.18 -35.95
C PHE A 43 -19.93 -15.16 -36.05
N SER A 44 -19.37 -16.34 -36.30
CA SER A 44 -17.99 -16.84 -36.22
C SER A 44 -17.00 -16.33 -37.28
N ASP A 45 -15.69 -16.51 -37.06
CA ASP A 45 -14.89 -17.48 -37.84
C ASP A 45 -13.44 -17.64 -37.35
N GLN A 46 -12.92 -18.84 -37.63
CA GLN A 46 -11.60 -19.38 -37.34
C GLN A 46 -10.49 -18.73 -38.19
N ASN A 47 -9.24 -18.78 -37.71
CA ASN A 47 -8.11 -19.29 -38.49
C ASN A 47 -6.82 -19.42 -37.65
N GLU A 48 -6.17 -20.57 -37.82
CA GLU A 48 -4.83 -20.92 -37.34
C GLU A 48 -3.75 -20.21 -38.17
N HIS A 49 -2.64 -19.84 -37.53
CA HIS A 49 -1.30 -19.92 -38.14
C HIS A 49 -0.22 -20.03 -37.04
N ASN A 50 0.58 -21.10 -37.13
CA ASN A 50 1.86 -21.29 -36.46
C ASN A 50 2.95 -20.44 -37.13
N ILE A 51 3.77 -19.71 -36.36
CA ILE A 51 5.21 -19.47 -36.63
C ILE A 51 5.96 -19.39 -35.30
N THR A 52 7.13 -20.02 -35.30
CA THR A 52 8.07 -20.32 -34.22
C THR A 52 9.08 -19.19 -33.91
N ASP A 53 9.76 -19.41 -32.77
CA ASP A 53 11.10 -18.95 -32.37
C ASP A 53 11.33 -17.53 -31.85
N PHE A 54 11.60 -17.46 -30.54
CA PHE A 54 12.59 -16.56 -29.95
C PHE A 54 13.28 -17.28 -28.78
N HIS A 55 14.57 -17.61 -28.95
CA HIS A 55 15.50 -17.92 -27.87
C HIS A 55 16.10 -16.62 -27.35
N PHE A 56 16.16 -16.40 -26.03
CA PHE A 56 17.22 -15.72 -25.26
C PHE A 56 16.82 -15.65 -23.77
N TYR A 57 17.50 -16.37 -22.88
CA TYR A 57 17.44 -16.18 -21.42
C TYR A 57 18.79 -16.54 -20.78
N ASP A 58 19.58 -15.53 -20.40
CA ASP A 58 20.88 -15.71 -19.73
C ASP A 58 20.84 -15.47 -18.20
N ASN A 59 19.68 -15.59 -17.54
CA ASN A 59 19.63 -15.49 -16.06
C ASN A 59 18.65 -16.46 -15.36
N LEU A 60 18.27 -17.56 -16.02
CA LEU A 60 17.46 -18.61 -15.40
C LEU A 60 18.34 -19.85 -15.20
N ILE A 61 18.51 -20.30 -13.95
CA ILE A 61 19.11 -21.61 -13.70
C ILE A 61 18.04 -22.65 -13.96
N GLN A 62 18.16 -23.34 -15.09
CA GLN A 62 17.34 -24.50 -15.42
C GLN A 62 17.77 -25.66 -14.52
N TYR A 63 16.82 -26.28 -13.81
CA TYR A 63 17.07 -27.54 -13.12
C TYR A 63 16.07 -28.58 -13.64
N GLU A 64 16.58 -29.73 -14.08
CA GLU A 64 15.73 -30.86 -14.45
C GLU A 64 15.36 -31.61 -13.16
N ASN A 65 14.08 -31.59 -12.80
CA ASN A 65 13.54 -32.48 -11.79
C ASN A 65 13.26 -33.85 -12.44
N PRO A 66 14.02 -34.92 -12.11
CA PRO A 66 13.89 -36.20 -12.82
C PRO A 66 12.57 -36.93 -12.56
N TYR A 67 11.68 -36.39 -11.72
CA TYR A 67 10.39 -36.99 -11.39
C TYR A 67 9.18 -36.27 -12.00
N LEU A 68 9.38 -35.13 -12.68
CA LEU A 68 8.30 -34.36 -13.32
C LEU A 68 8.78 -33.89 -14.70
N ASN A 69 8.13 -34.34 -15.78
CA ASN A 69 8.36 -33.88 -17.15
C ASN A 69 7.83 -32.44 -17.38
N GLN A 70 8.23 -31.47 -16.54
CA GLN A 70 7.88 -30.06 -16.70
C GLN A 70 9.05 -29.15 -16.30
N THR A 71 9.31 -28.14 -17.12
CA THR A 71 10.33 -27.11 -16.87
C THR A 71 9.77 -26.07 -15.89
N GLU A 72 10.26 -26.07 -14.64
CA GLU A 72 9.95 -25.04 -13.65
C GLU A 72 10.96 -23.87 -13.74
N TYR A 73 10.46 -22.65 -13.53
CA TYR A 73 11.27 -21.43 -13.44
C TYR A 73 11.25 -20.93 -11.99
N ASP A 74 12.40 -20.97 -11.33
CA ASP A 74 12.56 -20.60 -9.92
C ASP A 74 12.89 -19.09 -9.79
N LEU A 75 11.98 -18.28 -9.24
CA LEU A 75 12.28 -16.89 -8.84
C LEU A 75 12.84 -16.92 -7.42
N ARG A 76 14.17 -16.89 -7.29
CA ARG A 76 14.82 -16.80 -5.98
C ARG A 76 14.64 -15.40 -5.40
N PHE A 77 14.00 -15.29 -4.24
CA PHE A 77 13.98 -14.09 -3.42
C PHE A 77 15.18 -14.12 -2.46
N PHE A 78 15.75 -12.97 -2.07
CA PHE A 78 16.97 -12.94 -1.25
C PHE A 78 16.69 -13.29 0.23
N HIS A 79 17.66 -13.99 0.84
CA HIS A 79 17.61 -14.50 2.21
C HIS A 79 17.84 -13.38 3.25
N SER A 80 17.03 -13.35 4.30
CA SER A 80 17.55 -13.07 5.65
C SER A 80 17.41 -14.35 6.46
N GLU A 81 18.40 -14.69 7.28
CA GLU A 81 18.53 -16.01 7.93
C GLU A 81 17.42 -16.29 8.97
N ASN A 82 16.60 -15.29 9.31
CA ASN A 82 15.58 -15.39 10.36
C ASN A 82 14.15 -15.67 9.85
N TYR A 83 13.91 -15.68 8.54
CA TYR A 83 12.57 -15.93 8.00
C TYR A 83 12.60 -17.18 7.11
N GLY A 84 11.80 -18.18 7.48
CA GLY A 84 11.77 -19.51 6.86
C GLY A 84 11.56 -19.53 5.34
N LYS A 85 11.75 -20.73 4.78
CA LYS A 85 11.73 -21.16 3.36
C LYS A 85 11.11 -20.16 2.35
N GLN A 86 11.82 -19.98 1.23
CA GLN A 86 11.42 -19.20 0.04
C GLN A 86 9.96 -19.44 -0.36
N PRO A 87 9.16 -18.42 -0.73
CA PRO A 87 7.86 -18.66 -1.34
C PRO A 87 8.01 -19.55 -2.58
N ILE A 88 7.21 -20.60 -2.70
CA ILE A 88 7.23 -21.48 -3.87
C ILE A 88 6.26 -20.93 -4.91
N ILE A 89 6.74 -20.76 -6.14
CA ILE A 89 5.86 -20.56 -7.30
C ILE A 89 5.38 -21.94 -7.71
N THR A 90 4.15 -22.28 -7.37
CA THR A 90 3.68 -23.66 -7.49
C THR A 90 2.92 -23.96 -8.76
N GLN A 91 2.45 -22.95 -9.50
CA GLN A 91 1.63 -23.24 -10.68
C GLN A 91 1.61 -22.13 -11.71
N LYS A 92 1.93 -22.51 -12.96
CA LYS A 92 1.61 -21.76 -14.17
C LYS A 92 0.29 -22.30 -14.70
N ILE A 93 -0.83 -21.69 -14.34
CA ILE A 93 -2.12 -22.05 -14.94
C ILE A 93 -2.20 -21.30 -16.28
N LYS A 94 -2.08 -22.06 -17.38
CA LYS A 94 -2.20 -21.52 -18.74
C LYS A 94 -3.63 -21.78 -19.23
N SER A 95 -4.42 -20.72 -19.38
CA SER A 95 -5.62 -20.75 -20.21
C SER A 95 -5.28 -20.20 -21.60
N GLU A 96 -6.19 -20.30 -22.59
CA GLU A 96 -5.94 -19.86 -23.97
C GLU A 96 -5.42 -18.41 -24.08
N ASN A 97 -5.75 -17.53 -23.13
CA ASN A 97 -5.39 -16.11 -23.17
C ASN A 97 -4.84 -15.55 -21.85
N GLU A 98 -4.65 -16.39 -20.82
CA GLU A 98 -4.10 -15.96 -19.53
C GLU A 98 -3.01 -16.89 -19.00
N ILE A 99 -1.92 -16.28 -18.53
CA ILE A 99 -0.95 -16.94 -17.65
C ILE A 99 -1.19 -16.38 -16.26
N ASN A 100 -1.60 -17.23 -15.33
CA ASN A 100 -1.68 -16.88 -13.91
C ASN A 100 -0.48 -17.51 -13.19
N TYR A 101 0.29 -16.68 -12.51
CA TYR A 101 1.35 -17.12 -11.59
C TYR A 101 0.76 -17.19 -10.19
N GLN A 102 0.70 -18.39 -9.62
CA GLN A 102 0.31 -18.58 -8.22
C GLN A 102 1.56 -18.54 -7.33
N ILE A 103 1.53 -17.68 -6.31
CA ILE A 103 2.64 -17.53 -5.34
C ILE A 103 2.17 -18.12 -4.01
N GLN A 104 2.88 -19.13 -3.49
CA GLN A 104 2.60 -19.70 -2.18
C GLN A 104 3.50 -19.08 -1.12
N TYR A 105 2.91 -18.78 0.03
CA TYR A 105 3.58 -18.16 1.17
C TYR A 105 3.55 -19.12 2.35
N TYR A 106 4.69 -19.31 2.99
CA TYR A 106 4.78 -20.10 4.21
C TYR A 106 4.28 -19.31 5.41
N SER A 107 3.69 -20.04 6.37
CA SER A 107 3.41 -19.50 7.70
C SER A 107 4.68 -18.91 8.31
N PHE A 108 4.52 -17.82 9.03
CA PHE A 108 5.63 -17.22 9.78
C PHE A 108 5.14 -16.64 11.09
N ALA A 109 6.07 -16.46 12.01
CA ALA A 109 5.82 -15.87 13.30
C ALA A 109 6.53 -14.51 13.41
N LEU A 110 5.87 -13.56 14.07
CA LEU A 110 6.51 -12.34 14.56
C LEU A 110 6.41 -12.27 16.08
N ASP A 111 7.37 -11.63 16.71
CA ASP A 111 7.22 -11.21 18.11
C ASP A 111 6.16 -10.11 18.21
N THR A 112 5.32 -10.15 19.24
CA THR A 112 4.30 -9.11 19.47
C THR A 112 4.97 -7.78 19.81
N PRO A 113 4.27 -6.63 19.64
CA PRO A 113 4.73 -5.36 20.19
C PRO A 113 5.07 -5.45 21.69
N ASN A 114 5.92 -4.55 22.16
CA ASN A 114 6.06 -4.30 23.59
C ASN A 114 4.81 -3.54 24.08
N PHE A 115 4.31 -3.94 25.25
CA PHE A 115 3.17 -3.33 25.91
C PHE A 115 3.53 -3.00 27.35
N LEU A 116 2.90 -1.96 27.88
CA LEU A 116 3.14 -1.53 29.25
C LEU A 116 2.55 -2.48 30.30
N ASP A 117 1.40 -3.08 29.99
CA ASP A 117 0.68 -3.98 30.88
C ASP A 117 -0.11 -5.06 30.12
N GLU A 118 -0.54 -6.08 30.85
CA GLU A 118 -1.29 -7.21 30.32
C GLU A 118 -2.63 -6.76 29.73
N LYS A 119 -3.26 -5.72 30.28
CA LYS A 119 -4.54 -5.20 29.76
C LYS A 119 -4.40 -4.66 28.34
N SER A 120 -3.30 -3.99 28.06
CA SER A 120 -2.99 -3.45 26.72
C SER A 120 -2.64 -4.57 25.75
N PHE A 121 -1.92 -5.59 26.23
CA PHE A 121 -1.64 -6.78 25.45
C PHE A 121 -2.94 -7.55 25.13
N ASP A 122 -3.80 -7.79 26.12
CA ASP A 122 -5.09 -8.45 25.92
C ASP A 122 -5.99 -7.68 24.96
N LEU A 123 -6.02 -6.35 25.05
CA LEU A 123 -6.73 -5.52 24.09
C LEU A 123 -6.14 -5.69 22.68
N PHE A 124 -4.81 -5.74 22.54
CA PHE A 124 -4.17 -6.06 21.27
C PHE A 124 -4.59 -7.43 20.74
N ILE A 125 -4.57 -8.48 21.58
CA ILE A 125 -4.97 -9.84 21.19
C ILE A 125 -6.43 -9.87 20.74
N GLN A 126 -7.33 -9.31 21.54
CA GLN A 126 -8.76 -9.26 21.22
C GLN A 126 -8.95 -8.65 19.84
N LEU A 127 -8.34 -7.49 19.63
CA LEU A 127 -8.51 -6.72 18.42
C LEU A 127 -7.84 -7.36 17.20
N GLU A 128 -6.62 -7.90 17.33
CA GLU A 128 -5.92 -8.59 16.25
C GLU A 128 -6.50 -9.98 15.94
N SER A 129 -7.00 -10.73 16.92
CA SER A 129 -7.57 -12.07 16.69
C SER A 129 -8.82 -12.05 15.78
N GLU A 130 -9.51 -10.92 15.71
CA GLU A 130 -10.63 -10.68 14.78
C GLU A 130 -10.15 -10.43 13.35
N ARG A 131 -8.84 -10.31 13.12
CA ARG A 131 -8.24 -9.83 11.87
C ARG A 131 -7.29 -10.86 11.29
N TYR A 132 -7.48 -11.18 10.01
CA TYR A 132 -6.64 -12.11 9.25
C TYR A 132 -6.66 -13.55 9.77
N ASN A 133 -6.22 -14.50 8.93
CA ASN A 133 -5.98 -15.89 9.34
C ASN A 133 -4.71 -15.96 10.19
N GLN A 134 -4.68 -15.28 11.34
CA GLN A 134 -3.57 -15.28 12.27
C GLN A 134 -3.96 -15.95 13.59
N THR A 135 -2.97 -16.49 14.28
CA THR A 135 -3.10 -17.10 15.60
C THR A 135 -2.09 -16.43 16.50
N ILE A 136 -2.50 -15.97 17.68
CA ILE A 136 -1.57 -15.31 18.60
C ILE A 136 -1.33 -16.23 19.79
N ASP A 137 -0.08 -16.62 19.98
CA ASP A 137 0.37 -17.34 21.17
C ASP A 137 0.71 -16.33 22.26
N LYS A 138 -0.18 -16.23 23.27
CA LYS A 138 0.02 -15.34 24.42
C LYS A 138 1.23 -15.72 25.25
N LYS A 139 1.53 -17.02 25.37
CA LYS A 139 2.63 -17.53 26.21
C LYS A 139 3.98 -17.21 25.58
N GLU A 140 4.09 -17.42 24.28
CA GLU A 140 5.31 -17.10 23.53
C GLU A 140 5.41 -15.64 23.12
N LYS A 141 4.32 -14.86 23.27
CA LYS A 141 4.21 -13.48 22.76
C LYS A 141 4.52 -13.42 21.27
N LYS A 142 3.92 -14.33 20.50
CA LYS A 142 4.13 -14.46 19.06
C LYS A 142 2.84 -14.44 18.27
N ILE A 143 2.87 -13.77 17.13
CA ILE A 143 1.79 -13.71 16.15
C ILE A 143 2.16 -14.63 14.99
N TYR A 144 1.41 -15.71 14.84
CA TYR A 144 1.54 -16.67 13.75
C TYR A 144 0.60 -16.29 12.61
N TYR A 145 1.15 -15.96 11.47
CA TYR A 145 0.39 -15.72 10.25
C TYR A 145 0.18 -17.06 9.54
N ASN A 146 -1.00 -17.64 9.77
CA ASN A 146 -1.40 -18.95 9.27
C ASN A 146 -2.10 -18.80 7.92
N TYR A 147 -1.29 -18.74 6.87
CA TYR A 147 -1.79 -18.88 5.50
C TYR A 147 -1.99 -20.37 5.17
N THR A 148 -2.86 -21.04 5.92
CA THR A 148 -3.27 -22.45 5.69
C THR A 148 -4.10 -22.62 4.42
N GLN A 149 -4.51 -21.50 3.81
CA GLN A 149 -5.07 -21.43 2.48
C GLN A 149 -4.07 -20.73 1.58
N VAL A 150 -3.76 -21.36 0.45
CA VAL A 150 -3.02 -20.75 -0.66
C VAL A 150 -3.63 -19.38 -0.94
N MET A 151 -2.92 -18.30 -0.61
CA MET A 151 -3.36 -16.98 -1.04
C MET A 151 -2.99 -16.85 -2.51
N GLU A 152 -4.00 -16.90 -3.35
CA GLU A 152 -3.88 -16.69 -4.78
C GLU A 152 -3.64 -15.20 -5.04
N GLY A 153 -2.37 -14.81 -5.07
CA GLY A 153 -1.95 -13.66 -5.86
C GLY A 153 -2.10 -14.03 -7.32
N ASN A 154 -2.99 -13.36 -8.06
CA ASN A 154 -3.08 -13.53 -9.50
C ASN A 154 -2.28 -12.41 -10.15
N ILE A 155 -1.10 -12.75 -10.66
CA ILE A 155 -0.52 -11.96 -11.74
C ILE A 155 -1.17 -12.47 -13.02
N SER A 156 -2.29 -11.86 -13.42
CA SER A 156 -2.95 -12.22 -14.66
C SER A 156 -2.27 -11.54 -15.84
N PHE A 157 -1.69 -12.36 -16.71
CA PHE A 157 -1.18 -11.90 -17.99
C PHE A 157 -2.27 -12.07 -19.03
N SER A 158 -3.03 -11.01 -19.35
CA SER A 158 -4.10 -11.11 -20.36
C SER A 158 -3.67 -10.49 -21.68
N GLN A 159 -3.95 -11.20 -22.78
CA GLN A 159 -3.77 -10.69 -24.14
C GLN A 159 -5.07 -10.11 -24.71
N ASN A 160 -4.95 -9.05 -25.52
CA ASN A 160 -6.04 -8.46 -26.31
C ASN A 160 -7.27 -7.94 -25.51
N ARG A 161 -7.07 -7.42 -24.29
CA ARG A 161 -8.20 -6.92 -23.47
C ARG A 161 -8.45 -5.41 -23.60
N LYS A 162 -9.73 -5.04 -23.41
CA LYS A 162 -10.20 -3.65 -23.28
C LYS A 162 -10.75 -3.45 -21.87
N PHE A 163 -10.31 -2.43 -21.15
CA PHE A 163 -10.81 -2.09 -19.80
C PHE A 163 -11.07 -0.60 -19.68
N ARG A 164 -12.08 -0.22 -18.87
CA ARG A 164 -12.55 1.17 -18.69
C ARG A 164 -12.03 1.85 -17.41
N LYS A 165 -11.36 1.13 -16.52
CA LYS A 165 -10.71 1.67 -15.31
C LYS A 165 -9.57 0.74 -14.87
N ILE A 166 -8.56 1.29 -14.19
CA ILE A 166 -7.56 0.52 -13.45
C ILE A 166 -8.27 -0.18 -12.27
N PRO A 167 -8.36 -1.51 -12.24
CA PRO A 167 -8.87 -2.25 -11.09
C PRO A 167 -7.94 -2.01 -9.89
N GLU A 168 -8.52 -1.67 -8.73
CA GLU A 168 -7.77 -1.51 -7.49
C GLU A 168 -7.39 -2.89 -6.95
N CYS A 169 -6.15 -3.08 -6.54
CA CYS A 169 -5.68 -4.32 -5.91
C CYS A 169 -6.16 -4.44 -4.44
N ASN A 170 -7.47 -4.49 -4.24
CA ASN A 170 -8.18 -4.76 -3.00
C ASN A 170 -9.48 -5.53 -3.38
N PRO A 171 -10.07 -6.38 -2.52
CA PRO A 171 -11.05 -7.40 -2.92
C PRO A 171 -12.45 -6.86 -3.31
N VAL A 172 -12.57 -5.58 -3.70
CA VAL A 172 -13.87 -4.91 -3.88
C VAL A 172 -13.98 -4.13 -5.20
N VAL A 173 -13.19 -4.44 -6.23
CA VAL A 173 -13.48 -3.91 -7.57
C VAL A 173 -13.76 -5.05 -8.52
N GLU A 174 -15.04 -5.44 -8.56
CA GLU A 174 -15.61 -6.21 -9.64
C GLU A 174 -15.31 -5.52 -10.98
N LEU A 175 -14.60 -6.22 -11.86
CA LEU A 175 -14.37 -5.83 -13.25
C LEU A 175 -15.67 -5.72 -14.07
N SER A 176 -16.81 -6.18 -13.52
CA SER A 176 -18.09 -6.34 -14.20
C SER A 176 -18.98 -5.09 -14.23
N SER A 177 -18.71 -4.06 -13.42
CA SER A 177 -19.70 -3.00 -13.15
C SER A 177 -19.33 -1.61 -13.67
N PHE A 178 -18.89 -1.45 -14.94
CA PHE A 178 -18.69 -0.10 -15.52
C PHE A 178 -19.10 0.04 -17.00
N LYS A 179 -20.39 0.30 -17.24
CA LYS A 179 -20.92 0.77 -18.53
C LYS A 179 -21.04 2.30 -18.54
N ASN A 180 -19.96 3.02 -18.86
CA ASN A 180 -20.10 4.43 -19.28
C ASN A 180 -19.95 4.53 -20.82
N PRO A 181 -21.02 4.84 -21.58
CA PRO A 181 -21.03 4.76 -23.04
C PRO A 181 -20.24 5.87 -23.78
N PHE A 182 -19.66 6.86 -23.08
CA PHE A 182 -19.13 8.08 -23.73
C PHE A 182 -17.60 8.22 -23.82
N ILE A 183 -16.82 7.13 -23.68
CA ILE A 183 -15.36 7.24 -23.78
C ILE A 183 -14.88 7.18 -25.25
N THR A 184 -14.17 8.23 -25.65
CA THR A 184 -13.42 8.40 -26.91
C THR A 184 -12.33 7.32 -27.09
N LYS A 185 -11.84 7.14 -28.33
CA LYS A 185 -10.93 6.05 -28.77
C LYS A 185 -9.98 5.55 -27.65
N PRO A 186 -10.00 4.24 -27.31
CA PRO A 186 -9.19 3.71 -26.22
C PRO A 186 -7.70 3.90 -26.51
N ARG A 187 -6.93 4.28 -25.49
CA ARG A 187 -5.47 4.40 -25.60
C ARG A 187 -4.85 3.00 -25.65
N HIS A 188 -3.98 2.75 -26.61
CA HIS A 188 -3.35 1.44 -26.81
C HIS A 188 -1.96 1.39 -26.20
N PHE A 189 -1.67 0.29 -25.50
CA PHE A 189 -0.34 -0.03 -24.95
C PHE A 189 0.07 -1.44 -25.37
N GLN A 190 1.34 -1.63 -25.73
CA GLN A 190 1.87 -2.96 -26.01
C GLN A 190 2.08 -3.77 -24.72
N LYS A 191 2.60 -3.12 -23.67
CA LYS A 191 2.88 -3.71 -22.35
C LYS A 191 2.47 -2.73 -21.26
N LEU A 192 1.49 -3.10 -20.43
CA LEU A 192 0.92 -2.23 -19.39
C LEU A 192 0.98 -2.90 -18.02
N VAL A 193 1.51 -2.19 -17.03
CA VAL A 193 1.37 -2.52 -15.60
C VAL A 193 0.37 -1.57 -14.98
N LEU A 194 -0.51 -2.10 -14.15
CA LEU A 194 -1.39 -1.28 -13.32
C LEU A 194 -0.69 -1.03 -11.98
N GLY A 195 -0.09 0.15 -11.84
CA GLY A 195 0.67 0.53 -10.65
C GLY A 195 -0.18 1.14 -9.53
N ASN A 196 -1.49 1.20 -9.70
CA ASN A 196 -2.38 1.87 -8.77
C ASN A 196 -2.85 0.92 -7.67
N THR A 197 -2.44 1.18 -6.44
CA THR A 197 -3.05 0.61 -5.24
C THR A 197 -4.00 1.63 -4.62
N ARG A 198 -4.92 1.17 -3.76
CA ARG A 198 -5.88 2.06 -3.10
C ARG A 198 -5.14 3.16 -2.32
N TRP A 199 -5.36 4.40 -2.74
CA TRP A 199 -4.79 5.63 -2.20
C TRP A 199 -3.28 5.83 -2.45
N ALA A 200 -2.71 5.21 -3.48
CA ALA A 200 -1.29 5.37 -3.85
C ALA A 200 -0.87 6.82 -4.12
N GLU A 201 -1.82 7.74 -4.30
CA GLU A 201 -1.55 9.17 -4.40
C GLU A 201 -1.10 9.82 -3.08
N GLN A 202 -1.16 9.10 -1.95
CA GLN A 202 -0.80 9.57 -0.60
C GLN A 202 0.49 8.90 -0.11
N PHE A 203 1.36 9.64 0.57
CA PHE A 203 2.72 9.20 0.95
C PHE A 203 2.71 7.87 1.72
N GLN A 204 1.90 7.80 2.77
CA GLN A 204 1.69 6.60 3.57
C GLN A 204 1.34 5.39 2.69
N HIS A 205 0.34 5.55 1.82
CA HIS A 205 -0.21 4.45 1.04
C HIS A 205 0.63 4.06 -0.16
N TRP A 206 1.41 5.00 -0.67
CA TRP A 206 2.46 4.68 -1.61
C TRP A 206 3.50 3.75 -0.97
N ILE A 207 3.90 4.02 0.27
CA ILE A 207 4.90 3.22 0.98
C ILE A 207 4.35 1.84 1.41
N ASP A 208 3.19 1.75 2.07
CA ASP A 208 2.70 0.43 2.54
C ASP A 208 2.10 -0.44 1.45
N ARG A 209 1.55 0.13 0.37
CA ARG A 209 0.84 -0.64 -0.66
C ARG A 209 1.51 -0.63 -2.01
N CYS A 210 1.99 0.52 -2.49
CA CYS A 210 2.51 0.63 -3.87
C CYS A 210 3.96 0.11 -3.97
N ALA A 211 4.85 0.59 -3.10
CA ALA A 211 6.28 0.26 -3.16
C ALA A 211 6.58 -1.25 -3.05
N PRO A 212 5.97 -2.00 -2.11
CA PRO A 212 6.22 -3.44 -2.02
C PRO A 212 5.81 -4.19 -3.28
N VAL A 213 4.64 -3.85 -3.85
CA VAL A 213 4.14 -4.44 -5.09
C VAL A 213 5.08 -4.16 -6.25
N LEU A 214 5.55 -2.91 -6.40
CA LEU A 214 6.51 -2.54 -7.44
C LEU A 214 7.82 -3.32 -7.32
N LEU A 215 8.34 -3.46 -6.10
CA LEU A 215 9.55 -4.23 -5.86
C LEU A 215 9.35 -5.73 -6.13
N GLN A 216 8.19 -6.27 -5.81
CA GLN A 216 7.86 -7.66 -6.09
C GLN A 216 7.83 -7.95 -7.59
N ILE A 217 7.24 -7.06 -8.41
CA ILE A 217 7.17 -7.25 -9.86
C ILE A 217 8.41 -6.75 -10.61
N ARG A 218 9.35 -6.08 -9.94
CA ARG A 218 10.55 -5.50 -10.56
C ARG A 218 11.28 -6.48 -11.46
N PRO A 219 11.55 -7.75 -11.09
CA PRO A 219 12.23 -8.71 -11.98
C PRO A 219 11.47 -9.00 -13.28
N MET A 220 10.14 -8.84 -13.27
CA MET A 220 9.28 -9.14 -14.42
C MET A 220 9.17 -7.97 -15.41
N ILE A 221 9.40 -6.73 -14.95
CA ILE A 221 9.14 -5.53 -15.76
C ILE A 221 10.39 -4.74 -16.12
N LYS A 222 11.48 -4.94 -15.37
CA LYS A 222 12.70 -4.18 -15.55
C LYS A 222 13.31 -4.39 -16.95
N ASP A 223 13.70 -3.30 -17.60
CA ASP A 223 14.35 -3.29 -18.93
C ASP A 223 13.53 -3.95 -20.06
N GLN A 224 12.21 -4.11 -19.88
CA GLN A 224 11.34 -4.84 -20.81
C GLN A 224 10.33 -3.95 -21.56
N GLY A 225 10.46 -2.63 -21.47
CA GLY A 225 9.62 -1.67 -22.18
C GLY A 225 8.18 -1.56 -21.65
N TRP A 226 7.96 -1.86 -20.37
CA TRP A 226 6.65 -1.73 -19.74
C TRP A 226 6.29 -0.26 -19.49
N THR A 227 5.00 0.04 -19.56
CA THR A 227 4.42 1.29 -19.05
C THR A 227 3.63 1.02 -17.78
N ILE A 228 3.93 1.74 -16.69
CA ILE A 228 3.13 1.72 -15.47
C ILE A 228 2.10 2.86 -15.54
N VAL A 229 0.82 2.54 -15.46
CA VAL A 229 -0.23 3.55 -15.28
C VAL A 229 -0.64 3.63 -13.82
N THR A 230 -0.67 4.84 -13.26
CA THR A 230 -0.98 5.08 -11.85
C THR A 230 -1.76 6.38 -11.65
N THR A 231 -2.32 6.60 -10.45
CA THR A 231 -3.01 7.85 -10.11
C THR A 231 -2.01 9.00 -10.01
N LYS A 232 -2.47 10.19 -10.39
CA LYS A 232 -1.68 11.40 -10.19
C LYS A 232 -1.41 11.60 -8.68
N PRO A 233 -0.15 11.68 -8.24
CA PRO A 233 0.15 11.86 -6.82
C PRO A 233 -0.38 13.17 -6.26
N ARG A 234 -0.90 13.10 -5.03
CA ARG A 234 -1.29 14.25 -4.21
C ARG A 234 -0.06 14.86 -3.55
N ASP A 235 0.80 14.02 -2.98
CA ASP A 235 1.95 14.47 -2.20
C ASP A 235 3.19 14.61 -3.12
N PRO A 236 3.86 15.78 -3.19
CA PRO A 236 4.93 16.04 -4.15
C PRO A 236 6.10 15.03 -4.13
N ILE A 237 6.40 14.47 -2.96
CA ILE A 237 7.46 13.47 -2.79
C ILE A 237 7.27 12.24 -3.66
N ILE A 238 6.03 11.83 -3.88
CA ILE A 238 5.72 10.61 -4.62
C ILE A 238 6.14 10.76 -6.09
N TYR A 239 6.18 11.97 -6.65
CA TYR A 239 6.75 12.19 -7.98
C TYR A 239 8.24 11.83 -8.02
N LYS A 240 9.02 12.17 -6.99
CA LYS A 240 10.44 11.80 -6.92
C LYS A 240 10.60 10.28 -6.88
N PHE A 241 9.75 9.58 -6.14
CA PHE A 241 9.75 8.12 -6.13
C PHE A 241 9.43 7.52 -7.49
N TRP A 242 8.43 8.06 -8.20
CA TRP A 242 8.12 7.60 -9.56
C TRP A 242 9.22 7.89 -10.58
N GLU A 243 9.90 9.04 -10.49
CA GLU A 243 11.08 9.32 -11.34
C GLU A 243 12.20 8.31 -11.06
N PHE A 244 12.38 7.94 -9.79
CA PHE A 244 13.33 6.89 -9.44
C PHE A 244 12.90 5.51 -9.96
N VAL A 245 11.61 5.15 -9.85
CA VAL A 245 11.06 3.92 -10.47
C VAL A 245 11.34 3.89 -11.98
N LYS A 246 11.05 4.99 -12.70
CA LYS A 246 11.32 5.08 -14.15
C LYS A 246 12.78 4.75 -14.48
N LYS A 247 13.71 5.35 -13.73
CA LYS A 247 15.15 5.17 -13.93
C LYS A 247 15.63 3.78 -13.51
N ASP A 248 15.28 3.33 -12.31
CA ASP A 248 15.80 2.08 -11.72
C ASP A 248 15.20 0.83 -12.39
N PHE A 249 13.94 0.91 -12.86
CA PHE A 249 13.27 -0.18 -13.55
C PHE A 249 13.37 -0.04 -15.08
N ASN A 250 13.81 1.12 -15.60
CA ASN A 250 13.81 1.44 -17.03
C ASN A 250 12.42 1.22 -17.66
N VAL A 251 11.42 1.89 -17.08
CA VAL A 251 10.00 1.81 -17.47
C VAL A 251 9.44 3.20 -17.73
N SER A 252 8.35 3.27 -18.50
CA SER A 252 7.55 4.50 -18.59
C SER A 252 6.54 4.56 -17.44
N VAL A 253 6.23 5.76 -16.94
CA VAL A 253 5.14 5.95 -15.96
C VAL A 253 4.20 7.02 -16.48
N GLU A 254 2.91 6.70 -16.48
CA GLU A 254 1.83 7.57 -16.88
C GLU A 254 0.87 7.85 -15.72
N PHE A 255 0.72 9.13 -15.40
CA PHE A 255 -0.23 9.59 -14.39
C PHE A 255 -1.59 9.87 -15.02
N THR A 256 -2.63 9.25 -14.48
CA THR A 256 -4.01 9.55 -14.85
C THR A 256 -4.78 10.25 -13.72
N ARG A 257 -5.62 11.22 -14.09
CA ARG A 257 -6.66 11.83 -13.22
C ARG A 257 -8.04 11.23 -13.48
N ASN A 258 -8.27 10.68 -14.67
CA ASN A 258 -9.59 10.28 -15.14
C ASN A 258 -9.63 8.80 -15.49
N MET A 259 -10.84 8.24 -15.53
CA MET A 259 -11.05 6.90 -16.08
C MET A 259 -10.86 6.94 -17.59
N HIS A 260 -9.74 6.37 -18.08
CA HIS A 260 -9.54 6.14 -19.50
C HIS A 260 -9.91 4.70 -19.87
N SER A 261 -10.33 4.52 -21.12
CA SER A 261 -10.38 3.19 -21.72
C SER A 261 -9.00 2.85 -22.26
N TYR A 262 -8.49 1.68 -21.90
CA TYR A 262 -7.21 1.17 -22.36
C TYR A 262 -7.43 -0.08 -23.21
N LYS A 263 -6.71 -0.17 -24.33
CA LYS A 263 -6.47 -1.40 -25.09
C LYS A 263 -5.05 -1.85 -24.77
N VAL A 264 -4.83 -3.12 -24.50
CA VAL A 264 -3.48 -3.62 -24.22
C VAL A 264 -3.22 -4.97 -24.87
N ASP A 265 -2.01 -5.15 -25.38
CA ASP A 265 -1.56 -6.45 -25.91
C ASP A 265 -1.08 -7.37 -24.78
N ASN A 266 -0.39 -6.83 -23.77
CA ASN A 266 0.05 -7.56 -22.57
C ASN A 266 -0.23 -6.75 -21.31
N LEU A 267 -1.14 -7.22 -20.46
CA LEU A 267 -1.42 -6.63 -19.15
C LEU A 267 -0.65 -7.39 -18.07
N LEU A 268 0.09 -6.69 -17.22
CA LEU A 268 0.53 -7.19 -15.93
C LEU A 268 -0.35 -6.56 -14.85
N PHE A 269 -1.17 -7.40 -14.22
CA PHE A 269 -2.04 -6.94 -13.14
C PHE A 269 -1.59 -7.56 -11.80
N PRO A 270 -0.80 -6.85 -11.00
CA PRO A 270 -0.31 -7.37 -9.72
C PRO A 270 -1.40 -7.30 -8.66
N CYS A 271 -2.34 -8.24 -8.69
CA CYS A 271 -3.49 -8.28 -7.80
C CYS A 271 -3.36 -9.37 -6.73
N ASN A 272 -4.02 -9.17 -5.58
CA ASN A 272 -4.04 -10.13 -4.46
C ASN A 272 -2.66 -10.57 -3.96
N LEU A 273 -1.62 -9.74 -4.16
CA LEU A 273 -0.34 -10.01 -3.52
C LEU A 273 -0.58 -9.96 -2.01
N PRO A 274 -0.38 -11.08 -1.32
CA PRO A 274 -0.69 -11.10 0.08
C PRO A 274 0.20 -10.14 0.82
N TRP A 275 -0.26 -9.79 2.01
CA TRP A 275 0.42 -8.83 2.85
C TRP A 275 1.83 -9.27 3.26
N ASP A 276 2.34 -10.44 2.82
CA ASP A 276 3.77 -10.79 2.88
C ASP A 276 4.68 -9.79 2.14
N ASN A 277 4.11 -8.89 1.33
CA ASN A 277 4.71 -7.60 0.97
C ASN A 277 5.32 -6.84 2.16
N MET A 278 4.88 -7.10 3.39
CA MET A 278 5.47 -6.55 4.61
C MET A 278 6.94 -7.01 4.80
N ARG A 279 7.33 -8.22 4.39
CA ARG A 279 8.74 -8.65 4.43
C ARG A 279 9.63 -7.86 3.48
N LYS A 280 9.02 -7.13 2.53
CA LYS A 280 9.74 -6.25 1.60
C LYS A 280 10.05 -4.89 2.22
N PHE A 281 9.62 -4.58 3.44
CA PHE A 281 9.92 -3.27 4.03
C PHE A 281 11.42 -2.93 4.12
N PRO A 282 12.36 -3.87 4.36
CA PRO A 282 13.79 -3.58 4.24
C PRO A 282 14.20 -3.22 2.80
N GLU A 283 13.64 -3.91 1.80
CA GLU A 283 13.86 -3.57 0.38
C GLU A 283 13.23 -2.22 0.02
N VAL A 284 12.05 -1.92 0.55
CA VAL A 284 11.38 -0.61 0.40
C VAL A 284 12.21 0.48 1.03
N LYS A 285 12.72 0.30 2.26
CA LYS A 285 13.64 1.22 2.92
C LYS A 285 14.85 1.50 2.04
N ASN A 286 15.53 0.46 1.58
CA ASN A 286 16.72 0.59 0.75
C ASN A 286 16.41 1.28 -0.59
N PHE A 287 15.28 0.94 -1.21
CA PHE A 287 14.80 1.58 -2.44
C PHE A 287 14.56 3.08 -2.23
N LEU A 288 13.86 3.45 -1.16
CA LEU A 288 13.57 4.84 -0.81
C LEU A 288 14.84 5.62 -0.49
N LEU A 289 15.74 5.07 0.34
CA LEU A 289 17.01 5.69 0.68
C LEU A 289 17.86 5.90 -0.58
N LYS A 290 17.98 4.89 -1.45
CA LYS A 290 18.70 5.04 -2.72
C LYS A 290 18.07 6.12 -3.61
N SER A 291 16.75 6.24 -3.63
CA SER A 291 16.06 7.29 -4.39
C SER A 291 16.35 8.71 -3.90
N ILE A 292 16.66 8.86 -2.62
CA ILE A 292 16.89 10.16 -1.95
C ILE A 292 18.38 10.50 -1.92
N LEU A 293 19.22 9.54 -1.54
CA LEU A 293 20.66 9.71 -1.34
C LEU A 293 21.45 9.59 -2.67
N GLY A 294 20.90 8.89 -3.66
CA GLY A 294 21.57 8.68 -4.94
C GLY A 294 22.84 7.84 -4.78
N ASN A 295 24.00 8.47 -5.03
CA ASN A 295 25.31 7.83 -4.90
C ASN A 295 25.99 8.14 -3.54
N GLU A 296 25.38 8.95 -2.68
CA GLU A 296 25.92 9.24 -1.35
C GLU A 296 25.78 7.99 -0.47
N SER A 297 26.80 7.73 0.35
CA SER A 297 26.80 6.60 1.26
C SER A 297 25.90 6.91 2.47
N TRP A 298 25.12 5.93 2.91
CA TRP A 298 24.17 6.06 4.01
C TRP A 298 24.89 6.34 5.34
N GLU A 299 26.14 5.88 5.48
CA GLU A 299 27.01 6.13 6.64
C GLU A 299 27.20 7.64 6.90
N SER A 300 27.23 8.47 5.85
CA SER A 300 27.30 9.94 5.99
C SER A 300 26.06 10.58 6.61
N PHE A 301 24.95 9.85 6.69
CA PHE A 301 23.69 10.26 7.28
C PHE A 301 23.41 9.60 8.62
N GLN A 302 24.17 8.56 8.96
CA GLN A 302 23.97 7.81 10.18
C GLN A 302 24.53 8.59 11.37
N ASP A 303 23.69 8.78 12.39
CA ASP A 303 24.16 9.20 13.71
C ASP A 303 24.51 7.94 14.51
N HIS A 304 25.77 7.82 14.93
CA HIS A 304 26.24 6.66 15.69
C HIS A 304 25.92 6.77 17.19
N ASP A 305 25.55 7.96 17.66
CA ASP A 305 25.07 8.19 19.03
C ASP A 305 23.76 8.98 18.98
N PRO A 306 22.67 8.37 18.48
CA PRO A 306 21.38 9.04 18.40
C PRO A 306 20.91 9.44 19.81
N GLN A 307 20.58 10.72 20.00
CA GLN A 307 20.13 11.25 21.29
C GLN A 307 18.75 11.91 21.23
N ASN A 308 18.21 12.14 20.03
CA ASN A 308 16.98 12.94 19.89
C ASN A 308 15.72 12.14 20.23
N ILE A 309 14.81 12.79 20.95
CA ILE A 309 13.45 12.30 21.20
C ILE A 309 12.53 13.02 20.21
N VAL A 310 12.05 12.29 19.22
CA VAL A 310 11.18 12.83 18.17
C VAL A 310 9.73 12.66 18.57
N TYR A 311 9.03 13.77 18.83
CA TYR A 311 7.58 13.75 19.00
C TYR A 311 6.87 14.07 17.70
N MET A 312 5.92 13.22 17.31
CA MET A 312 5.06 13.37 16.12
C MET A 312 3.66 13.87 16.53
N PRO A 313 3.46 15.20 16.61
CA PRO A 313 2.16 15.75 16.94
C PRO A 313 1.16 15.54 15.79
N ARG A 314 -0.12 15.57 16.13
CA ARG A 314 -1.21 15.74 15.17
C ARG A 314 -1.91 17.07 15.42
N VAL A 315 -1.68 18.02 14.53
CA VAL A 315 -2.28 19.37 14.60
C VAL A 315 -3.04 19.67 13.30
N ASN A 316 -4.24 20.24 13.44
CA ASN A 316 -5.07 20.76 12.35
C ASN A 316 -5.46 19.71 11.30
N ASN A 317 -5.87 18.52 11.74
CA ASN A 317 -6.38 17.53 10.80
C ASN A 317 -7.88 17.77 10.52
N TYR A 318 -8.26 17.88 9.24
CA TYR A 318 -9.64 17.98 8.74
C TYR A 318 -10.60 16.88 9.23
N ASN A 319 -10.12 15.85 9.94
CA ASN A 319 -10.84 14.65 10.34
C ASN A 319 -10.95 14.45 11.85
N LYS A 320 -10.86 15.52 12.66
CA LYS A 320 -10.95 15.46 14.14
C LYS A 320 -9.96 14.42 14.71
N ARG A 321 -8.70 14.50 14.29
CA ARG A 321 -7.66 13.55 14.70
C ARG A 321 -6.56 14.14 15.56
N ASP A 322 -6.88 15.21 16.28
CA ASP A 322 -5.90 15.97 17.02
C ASP A 322 -5.63 15.31 18.38
N VAL A 323 -4.43 15.53 18.92
CA VAL A 323 -4.13 15.13 20.29
C VAL A 323 -4.61 16.26 21.21
N LEU A 324 -5.66 16.01 21.98
CA LEU A 324 -6.35 17.02 22.79
C LEU A 324 -5.44 17.61 23.87
N ASN A 325 -4.51 16.81 24.37
CA ASN A 325 -3.51 17.22 25.35
C ASN A 325 -2.09 17.37 24.76
N ASP A 326 -1.98 17.75 23.48
CA ASP A 326 -0.69 17.89 22.77
C ASP A 326 0.30 18.79 23.53
N GLN A 327 -0.17 19.90 24.09
CA GLN A 327 0.67 20.83 24.86
C GLN A 327 1.22 20.18 26.14
N GLN A 328 0.40 19.43 26.88
CA GLN A 328 0.85 18.75 28.11
C GLN A 328 1.93 17.72 27.82
N ILE A 329 1.82 17.00 26.70
CA ILE A 329 2.82 16.03 26.25
C ILE A 329 4.12 16.75 25.87
N ARG A 330 4.02 17.85 25.12
CA ARG A 330 5.21 18.66 24.77
C ARG A 330 5.92 19.20 25.99
N ASP A 331 5.18 19.77 26.93
CA ASP A 331 5.75 20.35 28.14
C ASP A 331 6.45 19.27 28.98
N TYR A 332 5.82 18.10 29.13
CA TYR A 332 6.43 16.95 29.79
C TYR A 332 7.74 16.51 29.10
N LEU A 333 7.70 16.30 27.78
CA LEU A 333 8.87 15.87 27.03
C LEU A 333 9.97 16.94 27.04
N GLN A 334 9.62 18.22 26.99
CA GLN A 334 10.56 19.34 27.02
C GLN A 334 11.23 19.44 28.39
N ASN A 335 10.46 19.30 29.48
CA ASN A 335 10.99 19.29 30.83
C ASN A 335 11.93 18.10 31.06
N ARG A 336 11.59 16.93 30.50
CA ARG A 336 12.39 15.70 30.67
C ARG A 336 13.65 15.68 29.81
N PHE A 337 13.58 16.10 28.55
CA PHE A 337 14.64 15.89 27.56
C PHE A 337 15.32 17.17 27.08
N GLY A 338 14.80 18.35 27.43
CA GLY A 338 15.39 19.63 27.06
C GLY A 338 15.61 19.76 25.55
N ASP A 339 16.83 20.14 25.15
CA ASP A 339 17.20 20.35 23.75
C ASP A 339 17.21 19.07 22.90
N LYS A 340 17.16 17.88 23.53
CA LYS A 340 17.04 16.60 22.82
C LYS A 340 15.64 16.37 22.27
N LEU A 341 14.62 17.08 22.76
CA LEU A 341 13.28 17.01 22.18
C LEU A 341 13.26 17.67 20.80
N LYS A 342 12.78 16.93 19.80
CA LYS A 342 12.55 17.43 18.45
C LYS A 342 11.09 17.22 18.06
N ILE A 343 10.40 18.30 17.71
CA ILE A 343 9.02 18.23 17.22
C ILE A 343 9.04 18.00 15.72
N PHE A 344 8.51 16.87 15.27
CA PHE A 344 8.38 16.61 13.85
C PHE A 344 7.25 17.44 13.23
N THR A 345 7.58 18.25 12.22
CA THR A 345 6.61 18.94 11.38
C THR A 345 7.04 18.79 9.92
N HIS A 346 6.29 18.04 9.12
CA HIS A 346 6.65 17.73 7.72
C HIS A 346 6.95 18.98 6.87
N LYS A 347 6.31 20.12 7.17
CA LYS A 347 6.52 21.38 6.45
C LYS A 347 7.92 21.98 6.65
N ASN A 348 8.63 21.57 7.71
CA ASN A 348 9.98 22.06 8.00
C ASN A 348 11.05 21.38 7.14
N PHE A 349 10.68 20.36 6.36
CA PHE A 349 11.60 19.59 5.52
C PHE A 349 11.29 19.85 4.06
N THR A 350 12.07 20.74 3.44
CA THR A 350 12.01 21.00 2.00
C THR A 350 12.90 20.04 1.20
N ASP A 351 13.96 19.52 1.83
CA ASP A 351 14.83 18.47 1.33
C ASP A 351 14.60 17.14 2.08
N PHE A 352 14.54 16.03 1.33
CA PHE A 352 14.43 14.69 1.88
C PHE A 352 15.71 14.22 2.54
N LYS A 353 16.87 14.75 2.14
CA LYS A 353 18.13 14.46 2.83
C LYS A 353 18.10 14.95 4.27
N ASP A 354 17.52 16.13 4.52
CA ASP A 354 17.35 16.64 5.88
C ASP A 354 16.36 15.80 6.70
N LEU A 355 15.34 15.26 6.04
CA LEU A 355 14.42 14.30 6.66
C LEU A 355 15.14 13.00 7.07
N VAL A 356 16.01 12.48 6.20
CA VAL A 356 16.84 11.30 6.51
C VAL A 356 17.78 11.59 7.68
N ARG A 357 18.48 12.74 7.69
CA ARG A 357 19.33 13.16 8.82
C ARG A 357 18.53 13.26 10.12
N PHE A 358 17.37 13.91 10.06
CA PHE A 358 16.52 14.09 11.22
C PHE A 358 16.12 12.75 11.85
N PHE A 359 15.60 11.82 11.06
CA PHE A 359 15.21 10.50 11.56
C PHE A 359 16.41 9.61 11.93
N SER A 360 17.56 9.79 11.28
CA SER A 360 18.79 9.06 11.64
C SER A 360 19.39 9.52 12.97
N SER A 361 19.05 10.71 13.46
CA SER A 361 19.44 11.19 14.80
C SER A 361 18.48 10.76 15.92
N ALA A 362 17.35 10.13 15.56
CA ALA A 362 16.32 9.76 16.52
C ALA A 362 16.78 8.55 17.35
N LYS A 363 16.67 8.68 18.67
CA LYS A 363 16.76 7.58 19.64
C LYS A 363 15.38 7.01 19.92
N VAL A 364 14.39 7.89 20.06
CA VAL A 364 12.98 7.54 20.29
C VAL A 364 12.11 8.33 19.33
N VAL A 365 11.08 7.69 18.78
CA VAL A 365 10.02 8.34 18.01
C VAL A 365 8.70 8.03 18.68
N ILE A 366 7.97 9.05 19.11
CA ILE A 366 6.73 8.91 19.88
C ILE A 366 5.59 9.72 19.26
N GLY A 367 4.38 9.17 19.22
CA GLY A 367 3.20 9.89 18.73
C GLY A 367 1.96 9.02 18.52
N LEU A 368 0.91 9.63 17.99
CA LEU A 368 -0.33 8.94 17.64
C LEU A 368 -0.24 8.29 16.25
N HIS A 369 -0.75 7.06 16.12
CA HIS A 369 -0.78 6.29 14.86
C HIS A 369 -1.17 7.14 13.65
N GLY A 370 -0.41 7.04 12.56
CA GLY A 370 -0.64 7.85 11.37
C GLY A 370 0.44 7.85 10.31
N GLY A 371 0.14 8.51 9.18
CA GLY A 371 1.06 8.64 8.06
C GLY A 371 2.41 9.29 8.38
N ALA A 372 2.52 10.06 9.46
CA ALA A 372 3.81 10.61 9.91
C ALA A 372 4.80 9.51 10.34
N PHE A 373 4.32 8.40 10.90
CA PHE A 373 5.18 7.28 11.31
C PHE A 373 5.86 6.59 10.13
N TYR A 374 5.37 6.74 8.90
CA TYR A 374 6.03 6.14 7.73
C TYR A 374 7.40 6.75 7.46
N ASN A 375 7.69 7.93 8.01
CA ASN A 375 9.02 8.53 7.92
C ASN A 375 10.07 7.78 8.75
N ILE A 376 9.69 6.86 9.65
CA ILE A 376 10.66 6.04 10.40
C ILE A 376 11.48 5.12 9.49
N LEU A 377 11.02 4.85 8.26
CA LEU A 377 11.80 4.14 7.25
C LEU A 377 13.11 4.87 6.90
N TYR A 378 13.18 6.18 7.14
CA TYR A 378 14.40 6.95 6.93
C TYR A 378 15.38 6.89 8.11
N SER A 379 15.03 6.22 9.21
CA SER A 379 15.90 6.10 10.37
C SER A 379 17.02 5.09 10.10
N LEU A 380 18.27 5.51 10.31
CA LEU A 380 19.45 4.63 10.21
C LEU A 380 19.94 4.14 11.60
N SER A 381 19.44 4.75 12.67
CA SER A 381 19.84 4.56 14.07
C SER A 381 19.11 3.45 14.83
N HIS A 382 18.17 2.73 14.20
CA HIS A 382 17.29 1.75 14.86
C HIS A 382 16.57 2.33 16.11
N PRO A 383 15.80 3.42 15.96
CA PRO A 383 15.15 4.08 17.09
C PRO A 383 14.11 3.17 17.77
N ILE A 384 13.83 3.46 19.04
CA ILE A 384 12.65 2.93 19.72
C ILE A 384 11.42 3.69 19.23
N ILE A 385 10.39 2.96 18.81
CA ILE A 385 9.15 3.52 18.29
C ILE A 385 8.03 3.32 19.32
N ILE A 386 7.42 4.41 19.76
CA ILE A 386 6.29 4.40 20.71
C ILE A 386 5.05 4.94 19.99
N GLU A 387 4.11 4.05 19.68
CA GLU A 387 2.91 4.40 18.92
C GLU A 387 1.64 4.25 19.75
N PHE A 388 0.87 5.33 19.84
CA PHE A 388 -0.46 5.34 20.45
C PHE A 388 -1.55 5.12 19.40
N HIS A 389 -2.29 4.03 19.53
CA HIS A 389 -3.47 3.71 18.74
C HIS A 389 -4.74 4.24 19.39
N LYS A 390 -5.86 4.25 18.67
CA LYS A 390 -7.16 4.58 19.27
C LYS A 390 -7.78 3.31 19.84
N LYS A 391 -8.34 3.36 21.04
CA LYS A 391 -9.04 2.19 21.63
C LYS A 391 -10.19 1.68 20.75
N GLU A 392 -10.95 2.59 20.15
CA GLU A 392 -12.22 2.27 19.46
C GLU A 392 -12.10 2.08 17.94
N TYR A 393 -11.01 2.56 17.33
CA TYR A 393 -10.89 2.59 15.86
C TYR A 393 -9.90 1.53 15.39
N PHE A 394 -10.30 0.27 15.49
CA PHE A 394 -9.45 -0.87 15.20
C PHE A 394 -9.63 -1.43 13.78
N LYS A 395 -9.41 -0.58 12.79
CA LYS A 395 -9.01 -1.05 11.45
C LYS A 395 -7.62 -0.53 11.07
N ALA A 396 -6.85 -0.10 12.08
CA ALA A 396 -5.57 0.56 11.90
C ALA A 396 -4.58 -0.41 11.27
N ASP A 397 -3.96 0.03 10.19
CA ASP A 397 -2.96 -0.68 9.43
C ASP A 397 -1.84 -1.17 10.37
N ALA A 398 -1.57 -2.48 10.40
CA ALA A 398 -0.46 -3.01 11.19
C ALA A 398 0.90 -2.61 10.59
N SER A 399 0.92 -1.98 9.40
CA SER A 399 2.09 -1.58 8.63
C SER A 399 3.23 -0.97 9.44
N ILE A 400 2.95 -0.08 10.41
CA ILE A 400 4.01 0.55 11.22
C ILE A 400 4.74 -0.49 12.08
N PHE A 401 4.00 -1.38 12.74
CA PHE A 401 4.59 -2.49 13.50
C PHE A 401 5.44 -3.38 12.59
N TRP A 402 4.96 -3.68 11.38
CA TRP A 402 5.74 -4.46 10.39
C TRP A 402 7.01 -3.76 9.94
N ILE A 403 6.93 -2.46 9.64
CA ILE A 403 8.09 -1.64 9.32
C ILE A 403 9.11 -1.74 10.46
N CYS A 404 8.66 -1.60 11.71
CA CYS A 404 9.56 -1.68 12.86
C CYS A 404 10.21 -3.06 12.97
N HIS A 405 9.39 -4.12 13.04
CA HIS A 405 9.89 -5.48 13.22
C HIS A 405 10.88 -5.89 12.12
N THR A 406 10.52 -5.68 10.84
CA THR A 406 11.37 -6.08 9.71
C THR A 406 12.65 -5.26 9.58
N ASN A 407 12.69 -4.05 10.13
CA ASN A 407 13.89 -3.21 10.17
C ASN A 407 14.64 -3.31 11.51
N GLY A 408 14.26 -4.23 12.39
CA GLY A 408 14.92 -4.42 13.70
C GLY A 408 14.74 -3.25 14.67
N TYR A 409 13.67 -2.48 14.54
CA TYR A 409 13.34 -1.41 15.48
C TYR A 409 12.58 -1.98 16.67
N GLU A 410 12.91 -1.51 17.86
CA GLU A 410 12.09 -1.77 19.04
C GLU A 410 10.76 -1.02 18.93
N TYR A 411 9.64 -1.71 19.15
CA TYR A 411 8.31 -1.14 18.96
C TYR A 411 7.42 -1.36 20.17
N TRP A 412 6.97 -0.26 20.74
CA TRP A 412 6.01 -0.17 21.82
C TRP A 412 4.67 0.30 21.28
N ARG A 413 3.61 -0.41 21.66
CA ARG A 413 2.23 -0.04 21.33
C ARG A 413 1.46 0.26 22.60
N ASP A 414 0.68 1.33 22.52
CA ASP A 414 -0.30 1.67 23.54
C ASP A 414 -1.53 2.35 22.90
N TYR A 415 -2.47 2.82 23.72
CA TYR A 415 -3.79 3.25 23.35
C TYR A 415 -4.13 4.61 23.97
N ALA A 416 -4.48 5.54 23.10
CA ALA A 416 -5.11 6.80 23.43
C ALA A 416 -6.64 6.62 23.61
N ASP A 417 -7.20 7.41 24.51
CA ASP A 417 -8.64 7.53 24.68
C ASP A 417 -9.23 8.35 23.53
N SER A 418 -10.34 7.86 22.97
CA SER A 418 -11.06 8.50 21.88
C SER A 418 -12.12 9.47 22.39
N TYR A 419 -12.22 10.63 21.75
CA TYR A 419 -13.26 11.62 21.97
C TYR A 419 -13.81 12.09 20.62
N GLU A 420 -14.95 12.78 20.64
CA GLU A 420 -15.61 13.24 19.41
C GLU A 420 -14.70 14.16 18.56
N ASN A 421 -13.86 14.95 19.22
CA ASN A 421 -13.01 15.97 18.60
C ASN A 421 -11.52 15.60 18.54
N GLY A 422 -11.10 14.43 19.03
CA GLY A 422 -9.68 14.05 19.03
C GLY A 422 -9.35 12.90 19.97
N PHE A 423 -8.10 12.86 20.40
CA PHE A 423 -7.56 11.80 21.25
C PHE A 423 -6.85 12.37 22.47
N LEU A 424 -7.04 11.74 23.62
CA LEU A 424 -6.23 12.01 24.79
C LEU A 424 -5.21 10.89 24.93
N ILE A 425 -3.92 11.24 24.90
CA ILE A 425 -2.85 10.30 25.23
C ILE A 425 -2.55 10.48 26.73
N PRO A 426 -2.83 9.50 27.61
CA PRO A 426 -2.64 9.70 29.04
C PRO A 426 -1.17 9.94 29.37
N LEU A 427 -0.88 11.04 30.08
CA LEU A 427 0.51 11.48 30.30
C LEU A 427 1.33 10.48 31.14
N ASN A 428 0.69 9.87 32.14
CA ASN A 428 1.29 8.82 32.95
C ASN A 428 1.71 7.61 32.10
N ARG A 429 0.97 7.29 31.04
CA ARG A 429 1.30 6.19 30.10
C ARG A 429 2.53 6.53 29.26
N VAL A 430 2.61 7.76 28.77
CA VAL A 430 3.80 8.27 28.06
C VAL A 430 5.04 8.14 28.95
N GLU A 431 4.95 8.61 30.19
CA GLU A 431 6.04 8.53 31.17
C GLU A 431 6.48 7.09 31.43
N GLN A 432 5.52 6.22 31.76
CA GLN A 432 5.79 4.83 32.10
C GLN A 432 6.42 4.08 30.91
N ILE A 433 5.89 4.22 29.69
CA ILE A 433 6.47 3.57 28.52
C ILE A 433 7.87 4.09 28.24
N LEU A 434 8.11 5.40 28.35
CA LEU A 434 9.45 5.95 28.15
C LEU A 434 10.45 5.41 29.18
N ASN A 435 10.05 5.29 30.46
CA ASN A 435 10.90 4.68 31.49
C ASN A 435 11.23 3.22 31.15
N ALA A 436 10.22 2.43 30.78
CA ALA A 436 10.40 1.03 30.43
C ALA A 436 11.28 0.84 29.19
N ALA A 437 10.99 1.59 28.13
CA ALA A 437 11.69 1.56 26.84
C ALA A 437 13.14 2.04 26.92
N LEU A 438 13.42 3.06 27.74
CA LEU A 438 14.79 3.57 27.94
C LEU A 438 15.57 2.79 29.01
N HIS A 439 14.96 1.76 29.60
CA HIS A 439 15.51 0.99 30.73
C HIS A 439 15.88 1.86 31.94
N GLU A 440 15.14 2.96 32.15
CA GLU A 440 15.32 3.86 33.28
C GLU A 440 14.45 3.37 34.45
N ASN A 441 15.07 2.74 35.46
CA ASN A 441 14.50 2.31 36.75
C ASN A 441 12.95 2.17 36.78
N TYR A 442 12.43 1.17 36.09
CA TYR A 442 11.03 0.81 36.20
C TYR A 442 10.81 0.01 37.50
N THR A 443 10.63 0.70 38.62
CA THR A 443 10.09 0.05 39.82
C THR A 443 8.62 -0.21 39.57
N SER A 444 8.26 -1.47 39.29
CA SER A 444 6.87 -1.92 39.15
C SER A 444 6.08 -1.49 40.40
N GLY A 445 5.21 -0.50 40.23
CA GLY A 445 4.26 -0.05 41.24
C GLY A 445 3.01 -0.92 41.28
#